data_AF-A0A925MKT5-F1
#
_entry.id   AF-A0A925MKT5-F1
#
_cell.length_a   1.000
_cell.length_b   1.000
_cell.length_c   1.000
_cell.angle_alpha   90.00
_cell.angle_beta   90.00
_cell.angle_gamma   90.00
#
_symmetry.space_group_name_H-M   'P 1'
#
loop_
_entity.id
_entity.type
_entity.pdbx_description
1 polymer ?
#
loop_
_entity_poly.entity_id
_entity_poly.type
_entity_poly.pdbx_seq_one_letter_code
_entity_poly.pdbx_strand_id
1 'polypeptide(L)'
;MKLLLISLALIATASAQEISPAELKLREQLRSTALLLRAAETEKANALATFAAEQAKTMALQKEIDDLNGKLTTQTKRSSEDKLASEQAIAELNDKIIGRESRLKEFSAALEKWKAAYQKAAQTAQTKESERADLANEKLTLKNTVADRERKNLNLYKTSLDILDRYENYALGKALSAREPFIQKTRVTIENQVQSYKDSIIDNRISAPSKP
;
A
#
# COMPACT_ATOMS: atom_id res chain seq x y z
N MET A 1 114.65 23.22 -47.81
CA MET A 1 115.35 24.29 -48.56
C MET A 1 114.87 25.62 -47.97
N LYS A 2 115.68 26.55 -47.41
CA LYS A 2 116.93 27.20 -47.92
C LYS A 2 116.69 27.63 -49.38
N LEU A 3 116.65 28.87 -49.86
CA LEU A 3 117.16 30.23 -49.50
C LEU A 3 116.03 31.27 -49.89
N LEU A 4 116.05 32.59 -49.67
CA LEU A 4 116.81 33.56 -48.85
C LEU A 4 116.12 34.97 -48.94
N LEU A 5 116.58 35.94 -48.16
CA LEU A 5 116.32 37.40 -48.19
C LEU A 5 116.16 38.05 -49.57
N ILE A 6 115.36 39.13 -49.64
CA ILE A 6 115.89 40.50 -49.88
C ILE A 6 114.94 41.52 -49.23
N SER A 7 115.52 42.47 -48.52
CA SER A 7 114.88 43.62 -47.89
C SER A 7 114.94 44.84 -48.80
N LEU A 8 113.89 45.66 -48.83
CA LEU A 8 114.08 47.10 -48.91
C LEU A 8 112.97 47.83 -48.15
N ALA A 9 113.36 48.61 -47.15
CA ALA A 9 112.46 49.50 -46.44
C ALA A 9 112.37 50.83 -47.18
N LEU A 10 111.18 51.43 -47.20
CA LEU A 10 111.06 52.88 -47.34
C LEU A 10 110.20 53.39 -46.18
N ILE A 11 110.72 54.41 -45.50
CA ILE A 11 110.22 54.90 -44.21
C ILE A 11 109.03 55.85 -44.42
N ALA A 12 108.16 55.87 -43.43
CA ALA A 12 106.92 56.64 -43.40
C ALA A 12 107.09 58.15 -43.69
N THR A 13 106.10 58.70 -44.38
CA THR A 13 105.64 60.08 -44.17
C THR A 13 104.22 60.05 -43.67
N ALA A 14 104.01 60.43 -42.41
CA ALA A 14 102.68 60.66 -41.86
C ALA A 14 102.16 61.99 -42.40
N SER A 15 101.32 61.95 -43.43
CA SER A 15 100.47 63.08 -43.83
C SER A 15 99.17 63.02 -43.03
N ALA A 16 98.94 64.02 -42.18
CA ALA A 16 97.62 64.29 -41.64
C ALA A 16 96.70 64.68 -42.81
N GLN A 17 95.92 63.71 -43.29
CA GLN A 17 94.97 63.93 -44.37
C GLN A 17 93.80 64.75 -43.82
N GLU A 18 93.58 65.96 -44.34
CA GLU A 18 92.31 66.67 -44.11
C GLU A 18 91.17 65.78 -44.61
N ILE A 19 90.26 65.42 -43.71
CA ILE A 19 89.11 64.58 -44.06
C ILE A 19 88.20 65.43 -44.95
N SER A 20 88.11 65.07 -46.24
CA SER A 20 87.27 65.84 -47.15
C SER A 20 85.79 65.80 -46.70
N PRO A 21 85.02 66.89 -46.89
CA PRO A 21 83.60 66.91 -46.50
C PRO A 21 82.77 65.85 -47.25
N ALA A 22 83.26 65.37 -48.41
CA ALA A 22 82.66 64.26 -49.14
C ALA A 22 82.83 62.91 -48.43
N GLU A 23 83.99 62.64 -47.84
CA GLU A 23 84.24 61.39 -47.09
C GLU A 23 83.47 61.31 -45.78
N LEU A 24 83.32 62.44 -45.06
CA LEU A 24 82.45 62.51 -43.88
C LEU A 24 81.00 62.18 -44.25
N LYS A 25 80.50 62.76 -45.34
CA LYS A 25 79.15 62.51 -45.85
C LYS A 25 78.93 61.05 -46.27
N LEU A 26 79.92 60.43 -46.92
CA LEU A 26 79.87 59.00 -47.27
C LEU A 26 79.88 58.09 -46.03
N ARG A 27 80.69 58.40 -45.01
CA ARG A 27 80.69 57.67 -43.73
C ARG A 27 79.38 57.84 -42.96
N GLU A 28 78.77 59.00 -43.02
CA GLU A 28 77.48 59.29 -42.39
C GLU A 28 76.32 58.58 -43.12
N GLN A 29 76.35 58.53 -44.47
CA GLN A 29 75.44 57.71 -45.28
C GLN A 29 75.62 56.20 -45.03
N LEU A 30 76.86 55.73 -44.82
CA LEU A 30 77.12 54.33 -44.47
C LEU A 30 76.62 54.01 -43.05
N ARG A 31 76.78 54.93 -42.09
CA ARG A 31 76.19 54.80 -40.75
C ARG A 31 74.66 54.81 -40.77
N SER A 32 74.02 55.70 -41.54
CA SER A 32 72.56 55.76 -41.62
C SER A 32 71.97 54.53 -42.30
N THR A 33 72.60 54.03 -43.38
CA THR A 33 72.20 52.76 -44.01
C THR A 33 72.42 51.54 -43.10
N ALA A 34 73.49 51.51 -42.31
CA ALA A 34 73.70 50.47 -41.29
C ALA A 34 72.67 50.52 -40.16
N LEU A 35 72.24 51.73 -39.73
CA LEU A 35 71.15 51.89 -38.77
C LEU A 35 69.79 51.47 -39.33
N LEU A 36 69.50 51.81 -40.60
CA LEU A 36 68.29 51.35 -41.29
C LEU A 36 68.27 49.83 -41.48
N LEU A 37 69.40 49.21 -41.85
CA LEU A 37 69.51 47.76 -41.95
C LEU A 37 69.24 47.09 -40.59
N ARG A 38 69.86 47.59 -39.51
CA ARG A 38 69.63 47.08 -38.16
C ARG A 38 68.19 47.28 -37.68
N ALA A 39 67.55 48.40 -38.05
CA ALA A 39 66.14 48.64 -37.76
C ALA A 39 65.23 47.65 -38.50
N ALA A 40 65.47 47.42 -39.80
CA ALA A 40 64.73 46.46 -40.61
C ALA A 40 64.96 45.00 -40.17
N GLU A 41 66.17 44.64 -39.73
CA GLU A 41 66.47 43.34 -39.11
C GLU A 41 65.70 43.15 -37.79
N THR A 42 65.63 44.20 -36.97
CA THR A 42 64.87 44.19 -35.71
C THR A 42 63.36 44.09 -35.97
N GLU A 43 62.84 44.84 -36.94
CA GLU A 43 61.44 44.80 -37.38
C GLU A 43 61.07 43.42 -37.95
N LYS A 44 61.94 42.83 -38.78
CA LYS A 44 61.78 41.46 -39.28
C LYS A 44 61.81 40.43 -38.14
N ALA A 45 62.71 40.56 -37.17
CA ALA A 45 62.75 39.68 -36.01
C ALA A 45 61.46 39.77 -35.18
N ASN A 46 60.96 41.00 -34.97
CA ASN A 46 59.69 41.23 -34.29
C ASN A 46 58.50 40.64 -35.06
N ALA A 47 58.42 40.85 -36.39
CA ALA A 47 57.35 40.32 -37.23
C ALA A 47 57.36 38.78 -37.30
N LEU A 48 58.53 38.14 -37.29
CA LEU A 48 58.66 36.68 -37.19
C LEU A 48 58.23 36.18 -35.80
N ALA A 49 58.55 36.92 -34.73
CA ALA A 49 58.12 36.59 -33.38
C ALA A 49 56.59 36.73 -33.19
N THR A 50 55.97 37.78 -33.74
CA THR A 50 54.51 37.93 -33.70
C THR A 50 53.81 36.88 -34.55
N PHE A 51 54.30 36.59 -35.76
CA PHE A 51 53.77 35.50 -36.59
C PHE A 51 53.85 34.14 -35.90
N ALA A 52 54.97 33.81 -35.24
CA ALA A 52 55.11 32.58 -34.47
C ALA A 52 54.14 32.52 -33.27
N ALA A 53 53.92 33.65 -32.58
CA ALA A 53 52.97 33.73 -31.47
C ALA A 53 51.50 33.59 -31.94
N GLU A 54 51.14 34.20 -33.07
CA GLU A 54 49.81 34.07 -33.69
C GLU A 54 49.58 32.66 -34.24
N GLN A 55 50.60 32.03 -34.85
CA GLN A 55 50.53 30.64 -35.28
C GLN A 55 50.35 29.70 -34.08
N ALA A 56 51.08 29.91 -32.97
CA ALA A 56 50.87 29.15 -31.74
C ALA A 56 49.45 29.32 -31.18
N LYS A 57 48.90 30.55 -31.23
CA LYS A 57 47.53 30.86 -30.78
C LYS A 57 46.46 30.22 -31.67
N THR A 58 46.61 30.24 -32.99
CA THR A 58 45.66 29.59 -33.92
C THR A 58 45.70 28.06 -33.77
N MET A 59 46.88 27.46 -33.60
CA MET A 59 47.00 26.04 -33.30
C MET A 59 46.40 25.65 -31.94
N ALA A 60 46.47 26.52 -30.93
CA ALA A 60 45.83 26.31 -29.64
C ALA A 60 44.29 26.39 -29.74
N LEU A 61 43.77 27.44 -30.40
CA LEU A 61 42.33 27.61 -30.62
C LEU A 61 41.74 26.48 -31.48
N GLN A 62 42.47 25.98 -32.49
CA GLN A 62 42.00 24.83 -33.28
C GLN A 62 41.85 23.58 -32.41
N LYS A 63 42.83 23.29 -31.54
CA LYS A 63 42.74 22.17 -30.59
C LYS A 63 41.56 22.31 -29.62
N GLU A 64 41.28 23.53 -29.17
CA GLU A 64 40.14 23.82 -28.28
C GLU A 64 38.80 23.63 -29.03
N ILE A 65 38.69 24.06 -30.29
CA ILE A 65 37.54 23.82 -31.15
C ILE A 65 37.34 22.31 -31.37
N ASP A 66 38.40 21.56 -31.64
CA ASP A 66 38.34 20.11 -31.87
C ASP A 66 37.90 19.35 -30.59
N ASP A 67 38.42 19.74 -29.42
CA ASP A 67 38.02 19.19 -28.11
C ASP A 67 36.57 19.55 -27.75
N LEU A 68 36.14 20.80 -27.96
CA LEU A 68 34.76 21.23 -27.74
C LEU A 68 33.78 20.50 -28.67
N ASN A 69 34.14 20.28 -29.94
CA ASN A 69 33.36 19.47 -30.87
C ASN A 69 33.29 17.99 -30.43
N GLY A 70 34.39 17.43 -29.94
CA GLY A 70 34.43 16.08 -29.35
C GLY A 70 33.52 15.94 -28.12
N LYS A 71 33.52 16.96 -27.24
CA LYS A 71 32.63 17.04 -26.07
C LYS A 71 31.16 17.18 -26.48
N LEU A 72 30.85 18.09 -27.41
CA LEU A 72 29.50 18.33 -27.91
C LEU A 72 28.91 17.06 -28.54
N THR A 73 29.62 16.41 -29.45
CA THR A 73 29.17 15.16 -30.09
C THR A 73 28.94 14.03 -29.08
N THR A 74 29.82 13.91 -28.07
CA THR A 74 29.66 12.93 -26.97
C THR A 74 28.43 13.25 -26.11
N GLN A 75 28.23 14.52 -25.75
CA GLN A 75 27.10 14.97 -24.94
C GLN A 75 25.77 14.84 -25.68
N THR A 76 25.73 15.10 -26.99
CA THR A 76 24.54 14.90 -27.83
C THR A 76 24.14 13.42 -27.87
N LYS A 77 25.10 12.50 -28.07
CA LYS A 77 24.84 11.05 -28.04
C LYS A 77 24.28 10.62 -26.68
N ARG A 78 24.96 10.96 -25.58
CA ARG A 78 24.49 10.66 -24.21
C ARG A 78 23.08 11.21 -23.97
N SER A 79 22.81 12.47 -24.34
CA SER A 79 21.47 13.06 -24.17
C SER A 79 20.39 12.33 -24.98
N SER A 80 20.72 11.76 -26.15
CA SER A 80 19.76 10.92 -26.89
C SER A 80 19.56 9.55 -26.26
N GLU A 81 20.62 8.93 -25.75
CA GLU A 81 20.58 7.64 -25.03
C GLU A 81 19.79 7.76 -23.72
N ASP A 82 20.08 8.79 -22.92
CA ASP A 82 19.39 9.11 -21.66
C ASP A 82 17.89 9.38 -21.87
N LYS A 83 17.52 10.07 -22.96
CA LYS A 83 16.11 10.31 -23.32
C LYS A 83 15.39 9.00 -23.64
N LEU A 84 15.97 8.16 -24.50
CA LEU A 84 15.38 6.86 -24.86
C LEU A 84 15.24 5.94 -23.63
N ALA A 85 16.26 5.90 -22.77
CA ALA A 85 16.22 5.15 -21.51
C ALA A 85 15.13 5.69 -20.55
N SER A 86 14.98 7.02 -20.46
CA SER A 86 13.93 7.66 -19.66
C SER A 86 12.52 7.37 -20.20
N GLU A 87 12.32 7.45 -21.52
CA GLU A 87 11.05 7.13 -22.18
C GLU A 87 10.65 5.66 -21.96
N GLN A 88 11.61 4.73 -22.08
CA GLN A 88 11.41 3.31 -21.77
C GLN A 88 11.07 3.09 -20.28
N ALA A 89 11.79 3.72 -19.37
CA ALA A 89 11.53 3.62 -17.93
C ALA A 89 10.15 4.18 -17.56
N ILE A 90 9.72 5.29 -18.18
CA ILE A 90 8.38 5.88 -18.00
C ILE A 90 7.30 4.93 -18.52
N ALA A 91 7.48 4.33 -19.70
CA ALA A 91 6.55 3.35 -20.25
C ALA A 91 6.40 2.13 -19.31
N GLU A 92 7.51 1.53 -18.88
CA GLU A 92 7.49 0.43 -17.92
C GLU A 92 6.81 0.79 -16.59
N LEU A 93 7.04 2.00 -16.07
CA LEU A 93 6.42 2.46 -14.83
C LEU A 93 4.91 2.64 -15.00
N ASN A 94 4.45 3.18 -16.13
CA ASN A 94 3.02 3.30 -16.45
C ASN A 94 2.35 1.93 -16.55
N ASP A 95 2.95 0.95 -17.23
CA ASP A 95 2.45 -0.42 -17.30
C ASP A 95 2.38 -1.07 -15.90
N LYS A 96 3.40 -0.85 -15.07
CA LYS A 96 3.42 -1.31 -13.66
C LYS A 96 2.34 -0.63 -12.82
N ILE A 97 1.99 0.63 -13.08
CA ILE A 97 0.90 1.36 -12.41
C ILE A 97 -0.45 0.77 -12.85
N ILE A 98 -0.72 0.65 -14.14
CA ILE A 98 -1.96 0.07 -14.69
C ILE A 98 -2.18 -1.35 -14.14
N GLY A 99 -1.13 -2.18 -14.17
CA GLY A 99 -1.16 -3.53 -13.61
C GLY A 99 -1.26 -3.59 -12.08
N ARG A 100 -0.98 -2.51 -11.34
CA ARG A 100 -1.25 -2.41 -9.90
C ARG A 100 -2.69 -1.95 -9.64
N GLU A 101 -3.20 -0.98 -10.40
CA GLU A 101 -4.59 -0.52 -10.28
C GLU A 101 -5.61 -1.62 -10.59
N SER A 102 -5.36 -2.45 -11.60
CA SER A 102 -6.17 -3.64 -11.90
C SER A 102 -6.22 -4.60 -10.71
N ARG A 103 -5.06 -4.97 -10.14
CA ARG A 103 -4.99 -5.82 -8.94
C ARG A 103 -5.64 -5.18 -7.70
N LEU A 104 -5.52 -3.87 -7.52
CA LEU A 104 -6.20 -3.16 -6.43
C LEU A 104 -7.73 -3.21 -6.57
N LYS A 105 -8.27 -3.09 -7.79
CA LYS A 105 -9.70 -3.25 -8.09
C LYS A 105 -10.17 -4.68 -7.82
N GLU A 106 -9.39 -5.68 -8.22
CA GLU A 106 -9.68 -7.09 -7.95
C GLU A 106 -9.68 -7.39 -6.44
N PHE A 107 -8.65 -6.93 -5.70
CA PHE A 107 -8.57 -7.12 -4.27
C PHE A 107 -9.69 -6.39 -3.51
N SER A 108 -10.06 -5.17 -3.90
CA SER A 108 -11.19 -4.47 -3.27
C SER A 108 -12.52 -5.19 -3.53
N ALA A 109 -12.77 -5.65 -4.75
CA ALA A 109 -13.96 -6.43 -5.09
C ALA A 109 -14.01 -7.79 -4.36
N ALA A 110 -12.86 -8.46 -4.19
CA ALA A 110 -12.76 -9.66 -3.37
C ALA A 110 -13.05 -9.38 -1.89
N LEU A 111 -12.46 -8.31 -1.33
CA LEU A 111 -12.60 -7.91 0.06
C LEU A 111 -14.07 -7.60 0.41
N GLU A 112 -14.79 -6.87 -0.45
CA GLU A 112 -16.22 -6.62 -0.26
C GLU A 112 -17.08 -7.89 -0.37
N LYS A 113 -16.74 -8.83 -1.27
CA LYS A 113 -17.39 -10.15 -1.32
C LYS A 113 -17.16 -10.95 -0.03
N TRP A 114 -15.94 -10.94 0.51
CA TRP A 114 -15.61 -11.60 1.79
C TRP A 114 -16.36 -10.97 2.96
N LYS A 115 -16.43 -9.64 3.05
CA LYS A 115 -17.25 -8.92 4.05
C LYS A 115 -18.72 -9.31 3.96
N ALA A 116 -19.31 -9.26 2.77
CA ALA A 116 -20.73 -9.58 2.56
C ALA A 116 -21.04 -11.05 2.90
N ALA A 117 -20.15 -11.99 2.53
CA ALA A 117 -20.27 -13.39 2.90
C ALA A 117 -20.18 -13.59 4.42
N TYR A 118 -19.23 -12.93 5.08
CA TYR A 118 -19.06 -13.00 6.54
C TYR A 118 -20.28 -12.41 7.28
N GLN A 119 -20.77 -11.23 6.87
CA GLN A 119 -21.97 -10.62 7.43
C GLN A 119 -23.20 -11.54 7.28
N LYS A 120 -23.40 -12.13 6.10
CA LYS A 120 -24.48 -13.09 5.86
C LYS A 120 -24.35 -14.35 6.71
N ALA A 121 -23.14 -14.88 6.89
CA ALA A 121 -22.88 -16.02 7.76
C ALA A 121 -23.17 -15.69 9.23
N ALA A 122 -22.71 -14.53 9.71
CA ALA A 122 -22.96 -14.06 11.08
C ALA A 122 -24.46 -13.84 11.35
N GLN A 123 -25.19 -13.20 10.43
CA GLN A 123 -26.65 -13.06 10.51
C GLN A 123 -27.35 -14.42 10.54
N THR A 124 -26.96 -15.34 9.65
CA THR A 124 -27.54 -16.70 9.61
C THR A 124 -27.30 -17.45 10.92
N ALA A 125 -26.10 -17.35 11.50
CA ALA A 125 -25.79 -17.95 12.80
C ALA A 125 -26.61 -17.33 13.94
N GLN A 126 -26.76 -16.00 13.97
CA GLN A 126 -27.57 -15.30 14.97
C GLN A 126 -29.05 -15.69 14.87
N THR A 127 -29.62 -15.72 13.67
CA THR A 127 -31.01 -16.17 13.44
C THR A 127 -31.19 -17.62 13.89
N LYS A 128 -30.26 -18.52 13.56
CA LYS A 128 -30.34 -19.94 13.94
C LYS A 128 -30.20 -20.17 15.45
N GLU A 129 -29.43 -19.35 16.15
CA GLU A 129 -29.35 -19.45 17.61
C GLU A 129 -30.60 -18.86 18.30
N SER A 130 -31.20 -17.80 17.74
CA SER A 130 -32.51 -17.29 18.19
C SER A 130 -33.60 -18.36 18.01
N GLU A 131 -33.74 -18.92 16.80
CA GLU A 131 -34.69 -20.01 16.52
C GLU A 131 -34.47 -21.21 17.47
N ARG A 132 -33.22 -21.56 17.78
CA ARG A 132 -32.89 -22.63 18.72
C ARG A 132 -33.34 -22.29 20.14
N ALA A 133 -33.13 -21.05 20.60
CA ALA A 133 -33.56 -20.59 21.92
C ALA A 133 -35.10 -20.60 22.03
N ASP A 134 -35.80 -20.11 21.01
CA ASP A 134 -37.27 -20.09 20.94
C ASP A 134 -37.84 -21.51 20.97
N LEU A 135 -37.30 -22.42 20.15
CA LEU A 135 -37.70 -23.84 20.15
C LEU A 135 -37.37 -24.55 21.48
N ALA A 136 -36.29 -24.16 22.17
CA ALA A 136 -35.96 -24.70 23.50
C ALA A 136 -36.99 -24.24 24.56
N ASN A 137 -37.41 -22.97 24.49
CA ASN A 137 -38.45 -22.40 25.37
C ASN A 137 -39.83 -23.01 25.10
N GLU A 138 -40.21 -23.19 23.83
CA GLU A 138 -41.45 -23.87 23.45
C GLU A 138 -41.46 -25.32 23.95
N LYS A 139 -40.36 -26.05 23.73
CA LYS A 139 -40.18 -27.43 24.21
C LYS A 139 -40.30 -27.55 25.73
N LEU A 140 -39.76 -26.58 26.48
CA LEU A 140 -39.90 -26.53 27.94
C LEU A 140 -41.36 -26.26 28.36
N THR A 141 -42.02 -25.31 27.70
CA THR A 141 -43.43 -24.97 27.94
C THR A 141 -44.36 -26.16 27.65
N LEU A 142 -44.13 -26.86 26.53
CA LEU A 142 -44.85 -28.08 26.16
C LEU A 142 -44.62 -29.22 27.17
N LYS A 143 -43.37 -29.45 27.59
CA LYS A 143 -43.06 -30.43 28.64
C LYS A 143 -43.79 -30.15 29.95
N ASN A 144 -43.77 -28.90 30.42
CA ASN A 144 -44.48 -28.51 31.64
C ASN A 144 -46.00 -28.68 31.49
N THR A 145 -46.55 -28.35 30.32
CA THR A 145 -47.98 -28.51 30.00
C THR A 145 -48.38 -30.00 29.97
N VAL A 146 -47.55 -30.87 29.40
CA VAL A 146 -47.77 -32.33 29.39
C VAL A 146 -47.73 -32.88 30.81
N ALA A 147 -46.69 -32.55 31.60
CA ALA A 147 -46.57 -33.01 32.98
C ALA A 147 -47.73 -32.57 33.89
N ASP A 148 -48.24 -31.33 33.73
CA ASP A 148 -49.43 -30.88 34.45
C ASP A 148 -50.69 -31.66 34.04
N ARG A 149 -50.88 -31.91 32.74
CA ARG A 149 -51.99 -32.71 32.22
C ARG A 149 -51.94 -34.17 32.68
N GLU A 150 -50.76 -34.78 32.70
CA GLU A 150 -50.54 -36.13 33.22
C GLU A 150 -50.87 -36.20 34.72
N ARG A 151 -50.38 -35.25 35.52
CA ARG A 151 -50.70 -35.14 36.96
C ARG A 151 -52.20 -34.99 37.20
N LYS A 152 -52.86 -34.10 36.46
CA LYS A 152 -54.32 -33.89 36.54
C LYS A 152 -55.12 -35.13 36.13
N ASN A 153 -54.69 -35.83 35.08
CA ASN A 153 -55.31 -37.09 34.66
C ASN A 153 -55.19 -38.17 35.75
N LEU A 154 -53.99 -38.36 36.32
CA LEU A 154 -53.78 -39.29 37.44
C LEU A 154 -54.63 -38.94 38.67
N ASN A 155 -54.81 -37.66 38.97
CA ASN A 155 -55.68 -37.22 40.07
C ASN A 155 -57.16 -37.51 39.76
N LEU A 156 -57.65 -37.21 38.55
CA LEU A 156 -59.02 -37.56 38.13
C LEU A 156 -59.27 -39.06 38.17
N TYR A 157 -58.30 -39.87 37.74
CA TYR A 157 -58.39 -41.34 37.79
C TYR A 157 -58.50 -41.85 39.24
N LYS A 158 -57.66 -41.33 40.15
CA LYS A 158 -57.76 -41.64 41.59
C LYS A 158 -59.11 -41.23 42.18
N THR A 159 -59.59 -40.03 41.89
CA THR A 159 -60.91 -39.55 42.35
C THR A 159 -62.04 -40.43 41.81
N SER A 160 -61.94 -40.89 40.56
CA SER A 160 -62.92 -41.80 39.95
C SER A 160 -62.93 -43.18 40.63
N LEU A 161 -61.76 -43.71 40.98
CA LEU A 161 -61.64 -44.97 41.72
C LEU A 161 -62.22 -44.88 43.14
N ASP A 162 -61.94 -43.81 43.90
CA ASP A 162 -62.50 -43.61 45.25
C ASP A 162 -64.03 -43.45 45.22
N ILE A 163 -64.60 -42.80 44.19
CA ILE A 163 -66.06 -42.75 43.98
C ILE A 163 -66.64 -44.14 43.72
N LEU A 164 -65.97 -44.97 42.89
CA LEU A 164 -66.42 -46.34 42.58
C LEU A 164 -66.34 -47.26 43.79
N ASP A 165 -65.19 -47.27 44.49
CA ASP A 165 -64.98 -48.05 45.71
C ASP A 165 -66.01 -47.70 46.79
N ARG A 166 -66.32 -46.41 46.98
CA ARG A 166 -67.39 -46.00 47.90
C ARG A 166 -68.78 -46.43 47.44
N TYR A 167 -69.07 -46.45 46.14
CA TYR A 167 -70.35 -46.95 45.64
C TYR A 167 -70.52 -48.45 45.90
N GLU A 168 -69.45 -49.23 45.70
CA GLU A 168 -69.41 -50.67 45.99
C GLU A 168 -69.52 -50.95 47.49
N ASN A 169 -68.66 -50.32 48.31
CA ASN A 169 -68.67 -50.44 49.77
C ASN A 169 -70.00 -49.94 50.40
N TYR A 170 -70.63 -48.91 49.82
CA TYR A 170 -71.96 -48.47 50.26
C TYR A 170 -73.04 -49.47 49.88
N ALA A 171 -73.02 -50.06 48.67
CA ALA A 171 -73.97 -51.12 48.30
C ALA A 171 -73.86 -52.34 49.23
N LEU A 172 -72.63 -52.77 49.54
CA LEU A 172 -72.36 -53.87 50.46
C LEU A 172 -72.77 -53.55 51.91
N GLY A 173 -72.40 -52.36 52.40
CA GLY A 173 -72.73 -51.92 53.78
C GLY A 173 -74.23 -51.74 53.99
N LYS A 174 -74.95 -51.18 53.01
CA LYS A 174 -76.40 -50.94 53.11
C LYS A 174 -77.24 -52.22 53.00
N ALA A 175 -76.72 -53.26 52.36
CA ALA A 175 -77.33 -54.59 52.38
C ALA A 175 -77.36 -55.19 53.80
N LEU A 176 -76.37 -54.86 54.64
CA LEU A 176 -76.38 -55.20 56.08
C LEU A 176 -77.22 -54.23 56.92
N SER A 177 -77.20 -52.93 56.62
CA SER A 177 -77.77 -51.88 57.50
C SER A 177 -79.22 -51.47 57.19
N ALA A 178 -80.01 -52.31 56.52
CA ALA A 178 -81.30 -51.98 55.91
C ALA A 178 -82.47 -51.64 56.88
N ARG A 179 -82.22 -51.25 58.15
CA ARG A 179 -83.26 -51.04 59.18
C ARG A 179 -83.19 -49.72 59.96
N GLU A 180 -82.27 -48.80 59.63
CA GLU A 180 -82.23 -47.47 60.29
C GLU A 180 -82.60 -46.30 59.37
N PRO A 181 -83.40 -45.32 59.84
CA PRO A 181 -83.79 -44.15 59.05
C PRO A 181 -82.64 -43.14 58.92
N PHE A 182 -82.52 -42.51 57.75
CA PHE A 182 -81.51 -41.48 57.48
C PHE A 182 -81.68 -40.26 58.38
N ILE A 183 -80.86 -40.16 59.43
CA ILE A 183 -80.79 -38.97 60.30
C ILE A 183 -80.09 -37.83 59.55
N GLN A 184 -80.55 -36.58 59.71
CA GLN A 184 -80.03 -35.38 59.02
C GLN A 184 -78.49 -35.27 58.97
N LYS A 185 -77.76 -35.71 60.01
CA LYS A 185 -76.29 -35.72 60.04
C LYS A 185 -75.67 -36.57 58.91
N THR A 186 -76.25 -37.73 58.61
CA THR A 186 -75.76 -38.62 57.53
C THR A 186 -75.95 -37.99 56.15
N ARG A 187 -77.06 -37.27 55.95
CA ARG A 187 -77.34 -36.52 54.72
C ARG A 187 -76.29 -35.44 54.47
N VAL A 188 -76.01 -34.59 55.47
CA VAL A 188 -74.99 -33.53 55.37
C VAL A 188 -73.60 -34.12 55.11
N THR A 189 -73.28 -35.29 55.67
CA THR A 189 -71.99 -35.97 55.41
C THR A 189 -71.86 -36.39 53.95
N ILE A 190 -72.93 -36.96 53.35
CA ILE A 190 -72.95 -37.35 51.93
C ILE A 190 -72.90 -36.11 51.03
N GLU A 191 -73.66 -35.06 51.35
CA GLU A 191 -73.67 -33.80 50.58
C GLU A 191 -72.28 -33.14 50.58
N ASN A 192 -71.58 -33.12 51.71
CA ASN A 192 -70.18 -32.64 51.79
C ASN A 192 -69.20 -33.50 50.99
N GLN A 193 -69.37 -34.83 50.96
CA GLN A 193 -68.53 -35.73 50.16
C GLN A 193 -68.74 -35.54 48.66
N VAL A 194 -70.01 -35.46 48.21
CA VAL A 194 -70.35 -35.17 46.81
C VAL A 194 -69.78 -33.82 46.38
N GLN A 195 -69.85 -32.81 47.24
CA GLN A 195 -69.25 -31.50 46.97
C GLN A 195 -67.71 -31.60 46.87
N SER A 196 -67.04 -32.29 47.81
CA SER A 196 -65.58 -32.50 47.75
C SER A 196 -65.12 -33.23 46.49
N TYR A 197 -65.86 -34.23 46.02
CA TYR A 197 -65.57 -34.91 44.75
C TYR A 197 -65.79 -34.01 43.54
N LYS A 198 -66.88 -33.24 43.54
CA LYS A 198 -67.17 -32.27 42.48
C LYS A 198 -66.07 -31.22 42.37
N ASP A 199 -65.58 -30.71 43.50
CA ASP A 199 -64.47 -29.75 43.55
C ASP A 199 -63.17 -30.38 43.04
N SER A 200 -62.83 -31.61 43.48
CA SER A 200 -61.67 -32.36 42.96
C SER A 200 -61.72 -32.58 41.44
N ILE A 201 -62.90 -32.88 40.88
CA ILE A 201 -63.10 -33.07 39.43
C ILE A 201 -62.98 -31.73 38.68
N ILE A 202 -63.47 -30.63 39.26
CA ILE A 202 -63.36 -29.29 38.66
C ILE A 202 -61.89 -28.81 38.67
N ASP A 203 -61.18 -28.95 39.79
CA ASP A 203 -59.80 -28.49 39.96
C ASP A 203 -58.80 -29.22 39.05
N ASN A 204 -59.04 -30.51 38.80
CA ASN A 204 -58.20 -31.32 37.91
C ASN A 204 -58.71 -31.34 36.46
N ARG A 205 -59.77 -30.61 36.11
CA ARG A 205 -60.26 -30.51 34.73
C ARG A 205 -59.21 -29.84 33.84
N ILE A 206 -58.89 -30.48 32.72
CA ILE A 206 -58.06 -29.88 31.68
C ILE A 206 -58.96 -28.95 30.83
N SER A 207 -58.72 -27.64 30.91
CA SER A 207 -59.36 -26.67 30.02
C SER A 207 -58.88 -26.87 28.57
N ALA A 208 -59.80 -26.71 27.62
CA ALA A 208 -59.44 -26.65 26.21
C ALA A 208 -58.52 -25.44 25.95
N PRO A 209 -57.53 -25.55 25.04
CA PRO A 209 -56.75 -24.39 24.64
C PRO A 209 -57.67 -23.34 24.02
N SER A 210 -57.48 -22.06 24.37
CA SER A 210 -58.10 -20.97 23.63
C SER A 210 -57.63 -21.05 22.18
N LYS A 211 -58.58 -21.03 21.25
CA LYS A 211 -58.29 -20.96 19.81
C LYS A 211 -57.47 -19.67 19.55
N PRO A 212 -56.42 -19.73 18.70
CA PRO A 212 -55.71 -18.52 18.28
C PRO A 212 -56.62 -17.56 17.51
#